data_AF-A0A1Y5HYF8-F1
#
_entry.id   AF-A0A1Y5HYF8-F1
#
_cell.length_a   1.000
_cell.length_b   1.000
_cell.length_c   1.000
_cell.angle_alpha   90.00
_cell.angle_beta   90.00
_cell.angle_gamma   90.00
#
_symmetry.space_group_name_H-M   'P 1'
#
loop_
_entity.id
_entity.type
_entity.pdbx_description
1 polymer ?
#
loop_
_entity_poly.entity_id
_entity_poly.type
_entity_poly.pdbx_seq_one_letter_code
_entity_poly.pdbx_strand_id
1 'polypeptide(L)'
;MVSLFFVASVLLLTLLFLVTNILSPEKVLLLACGILIVAGVLPANLALSGFSNIGIFTIAALYVVVGALRESGATQLLRRYLVGQPKSQAHAINRILPVTTVLSAIVNNTPVVAMFTTLVQGVSKRYSIRLSSILIPISYASILGGLCTLIGTSTNLVVDGLVKAQGLPGFTLFELAYLGIPIAIVGLLYLKFIAPHLLPNRESAIEQFEHVREYMVEMVIQANSELVKRSIQDAGLRNLPGLYLVEIEREGQILSAVRPRTVLDEGDRLVFAGSPESVLELRNIHGLVLADDQRFKLEGNRSDRRL
;
A
#
# COMPACT_ATOMS: atom_id res chain seq x y z
N MET A 1 -22.48 -32.86 -24.72
CA MET A 1 -21.71 -31.89 -25.54
C MET A 1 -22.14 -30.45 -25.31
N VAL A 2 -23.43 -30.11 -25.39
CA VAL A 2 -23.93 -28.73 -25.17
C VAL A 2 -23.55 -28.16 -23.79
N SER A 3 -23.62 -28.98 -22.73
CA SER A 3 -23.19 -28.60 -21.38
C SER A 3 -21.68 -28.28 -21.29
N LEU A 4 -20.83 -28.97 -22.05
CA LEU A 4 -19.39 -28.76 -22.03
C LEU A 4 -19.01 -27.42 -22.68
N PHE A 5 -19.58 -27.11 -23.85
CA PHE A 5 -19.35 -25.82 -24.50
C PHE A 5 -19.85 -24.66 -23.64
N PHE A 6 -21.01 -24.81 -23.01
CA PHE A 6 -21.53 -23.81 -22.08
C PHE A 6 -20.58 -23.54 -20.91
N VAL A 7 -20.11 -24.60 -20.22
CA VAL A 7 -19.15 -24.47 -19.12
C VAL A 7 -17.85 -23.83 -19.61
N ALA A 8 -17.32 -24.27 -20.75
CA ALA A 8 -16.09 -23.72 -21.32
C ALA A 8 -16.24 -22.22 -21.63
N SER A 9 -17.39 -21.79 -22.17
CA SER A 9 -17.68 -20.38 -22.41
C SER A 9 -17.74 -19.58 -21.11
N VAL A 10 -18.40 -20.09 -20.07
CA VAL A 10 -18.47 -19.42 -18.77
C VAL A 10 -17.07 -19.26 -18.17
N LEU A 11 -16.24 -20.30 -18.21
CA LEU A 11 -14.86 -20.26 -17.72
C LEU A 11 -13.99 -19.27 -18.52
N LEU A 12 -14.13 -19.26 -19.85
CA LEU A 12 -13.38 -18.34 -20.70
C LEU A 12 -13.77 -16.88 -20.42
N LEU A 13 -15.07 -16.60 -20.27
CA LEU A 13 -15.56 -15.27 -19.91
C LEU A 13 -15.06 -14.86 -18.51
N THR A 14 -15.10 -15.77 -17.54
CA THR A 14 -14.55 -15.55 -16.19
C THR A 14 -13.08 -15.14 -16.26
N LEU A 15 -12.27 -15.86 -17.04
CA LEU A 15 -10.86 -15.54 -17.24
C LEU A 15 -10.67 -14.17 -17.91
N LEU A 16 -11.45 -13.85 -18.95
CA LEU A 16 -11.42 -12.55 -19.62
C LEU A 16 -11.76 -11.40 -18.66
N PHE A 17 -12.78 -11.55 -17.83
CA PHE A 17 -13.14 -10.54 -16.82
C PHE A 17 -12.07 -10.38 -15.75
N LEU A 18 -11.43 -11.46 -15.32
CA LEU A 18 -10.32 -11.40 -14.37
C LEU A 18 -9.07 -10.71 -14.95
N VAL A 19 -8.74 -10.98 -16.21
CA VAL A 19 -7.59 -10.36 -16.90
C VAL A 19 -7.84 -8.87 -17.17
N THR A 20 -9.06 -8.50 -17.55
CA THR A 20 -9.42 -7.10 -17.83
C THR A 20 -9.67 -6.27 -16.58
N ASN A 21 -9.84 -6.90 -15.41
CA ASN A 21 -10.04 -6.27 -14.10
C ASN A 21 -11.17 -5.23 -14.07
N ILE A 22 -12.18 -5.38 -14.95
CA ILE A 22 -13.34 -4.47 -15.05
C ILE A 22 -14.25 -4.62 -13.82
N LEU A 23 -14.34 -5.85 -13.30
CA LEU A 23 -15.12 -6.21 -12.13
C LEU A 23 -14.20 -6.83 -11.09
N SER A 24 -14.46 -6.57 -9.81
CA SER A 24 -13.71 -7.18 -8.71
C SER A 24 -13.76 -8.73 -8.81
N PRO A 25 -12.66 -9.45 -8.52
CA PRO A 25 -12.59 -10.90 -8.67
C PRO A 25 -13.72 -11.65 -7.96
N GLU A 26 -14.13 -11.21 -6.78
CA GLU A 26 -15.22 -11.81 -6.01
C GLU A 26 -16.56 -11.73 -6.76
N LYS A 27 -16.83 -10.62 -7.45
CA LYS A 27 -18.05 -10.46 -8.26
C LYS A 27 -18.03 -11.39 -9.47
N VAL A 28 -16.88 -11.47 -10.14
CA VAL A 28 -16.71 -12.31 -11.34
C VAL A 28 -16.91 -13.79 -11.00
N LEU A 29 -16.28 -14.26 -9.93
CA LEU A 29 -16.38 -15.65 -9.49
C LEU A 29 -17.78 -16.02 -8.98
N LEU A 30 -18.43 -15.13 -8.20
CA LEU A 30 -19.81 -15.35 -7.73
C LEU A 30 -20.82 -15.35 -8.88
N LEU A 31 -20.67 -14.46 -9.86
CA LEU A 31 -21.50 -14.44 -11.05
C LEU A 31 -21.36 -15.74 -11.86
N ALA A 32 -20.12 -16.17 -12.10
CA ALA A 32 -19.85 -17.42 -12.81
C ALA A 32 -20.47 -18.62 -12.09
N CYS A 33 -20.31 -18.72 -10.77
CA CYS A 33 -20.92 -19.75 -9.95
C CYS A 33 -22.46 -19.70 -10.02
N GLY A 34 -23.06 -18.52 -9.89
CA GLY A 34 -24.51 -18.31 -9.99
C GLY A 34 -25.08 -18.73 -11.36
N ILE A 35 -24.41 -18.36 -12.45
CA ILE A 35 -24.79 -18.77 -13.81
C ILE A 35 -24.79 -20.30 -13.94
N LEU A 36 -23.77 -20.98 -13.41
CA LEU A 36 -23.68 -22.44 -13.46
C LEU A 36 -24.77 -23.14 -12.64
N ILE A 37 -25.16 -22.56 -11.49
CA ILE A 37 -26.26 -23.07 -10.66
C ILE A 37 -27.61 -22.88 -11.36
N VAL A 38 -27.89 -21.66 -11.85
CA VAL A 38 -29.17 -21.35 -12.53
C VAL A 38 -29.33 -22.16 -13.81
N ALA A 39 -28.24 -22.41 -14.54
CA ALA A 39 -28.23 -23.27 -15.71
C ALA A 39 -28.40 -24.77 -15.39
N GLY A 40 -28.44 -25.15 -14.12
CA GLY A 40 -28.59 -26.55 -13.68
C GLY A 40 -27.35 -27.42 -13.92
N VAL A 41 -26.22 -26.80 -14.26
CA VAL A 41 -24.97 -27.52 -14.55
C VAL A 41 -24.22 -27.85 -13.26
N LEU A 42 -24.28 -26.95 -12.28
CA LEU A 42 -23.68 -27.11 -10.96
C LEU A 42 -24.77 -27.23 -9.89
N PRO A 43 -24.93 -28.40 -9.25
CA PRO A 43 -25.83 -28.54 -8.11
C PRO A 43 -25.48 -27.56 -6.98
N ALA A 44 -26.50 -26.88 -6.43
CA ALA A 44 -26.30 -25.84 -5.42
C ALA A 44 -25.59 -26.35 -4.15
N ASN A 45 -25.85 -27.60 -3.74
CA ASN A 45 -25.18 -28.24 -2.61
C ASN A 45 -23.67 -28.40 -2.85
N LEU A 46 -23.26 -28.77 -4.07
CA LEU A 46 -21.85 -28.86 -4.44
C LEU A 46 -21.21 -27.48 -4.51
N ALA A 47 -21.90 -26.48 -5.05
CA ALA A 47 -21.42 -25.10 -5.04
C ALA A 47 -21.20 -24.59 -3.61
N LEU A 48 -22.14 -24.86 -2.70
CA LEU A 48 -22.07 -24.44 -1.30
C LEU A 48 -21.03 -25.22 -0.49
N SER A 49 -20.75 -26.47 -0.83
CA SER A 49 -19.72 -27.27 -0.13
C SER A 49 -18.33 -26.64 -0.19
N GLY A 50 -18.04 -25.85 -1.23
CA GLY A 50 -16.80 -25.10 -1.33
C GLY A 50 -16.61 -24.10 -0.19
N PHE A 51 -17.70 -23.47 0.28
CA PHE A 51 -17.68 -22.52 1.40
C PHE A 51 -17.47 -23.19 2.77
N SER A 52 -17.82 -24.48 2.88
CA SER A 52 -17.63 -25.27 4.10
C SER A 52 -16.23 -25.90 4.20
N ASN A 53 -15.30 -25.53 3.31
CA ASN A 53 -13.95 -26.09 3.32
C ASN A 53 -13.16 -25.61 4.55
N ILE A 54 -12.54 -26.55 5.27
CA ILE A 54 -11.71 -26.28 6.46
C ILE A 54 -10.61 -25.23 6.18
N GLY A 55 -10.06 -25.22 4.96
CA GLY A 55 -9.06 -24.25 4.53
C GLY A 55 -9.56 -22.81 4.60
N ILE A 56 -10.84 -22.55 4.29
CA ILE A 56 -11.45 -21.21 4.37
C ILE A 56 -11.49 -20.74 5.83
N PHE A 57 -11.90 -21.62 6.75
CA PHE A 57 -11.93 -21.30 8.18
C PHE A 57 -10.52 -21.08 8.75
N THR A 58 -9.53 -21.86 8.31
CA THR A 58 -8.13 -21.64 8.67
C THR A 58 -7.65 -20.28 8.19
N ILE A 59 -7.94 -19.90 6.94
CA ILE A 59 -7.62 -18.57 6.42
C ILE A 59 -8.28 -17.48 7.29
N ALA A 60 -9.58 -17.60 7.58
CA ALA A 60 -10.30 -16.64 8.41
C ALA A 60 -9.68 -16.48 9.81
N ALA A 61 -9.34 -17.58 10.48
CA ALA A 61 -8.68 -17.57 11.78
C ALA A 61 -7.30 -16.90 11.71
N LEU A 62 -6.50 -17.19 10.68
CA LEU A 62 -5.21 -16.53 10.46
C LEU A 62 -5.38 -15.02 10.25
N TYR A 63 -6.40 -14.57 9.51
CA TYR A 63 -6.68 -13.13 9.36
C TYR A 63 -6.99 -12.45 10.70
N VAL A 64 -7.69 -13.12 11.62
CA VAL A 64 -7.92 -12.61 12.98
C VAL A 64 -6.60 -12.48 13.76
N VAL A 65 -5.76 -13.51 13.73
CA VAL A 65 -4.43 -13.49 14.37
C VAL A 65 -3.56 -12.36 13.81
N VAL A 66 -3.58 -12.18 12.50
CA VAL A 66 -2.86 -11.09 11.82
C VAL A 66 -3.40 -9.73 12.23
N GLY A 67 -4.73 -9.57 12.32
CA GLY A 67 -5.37 -8.36 12.82
C GLY A 67 -4.90 -8.02 14.24
N ALA A 68 -4.91 -9.00 15.15
CA ALA A 68 -4.45 -8.83 16.52
C ALA A 68 -2.95 -8.47 16.59
N LEU A 69 -2.11 -9.06 15.73
CA LEU A 69 -0.69 -8.72 15.66
C LEU A 69 -0.45 -7.28 15.17
N ARG A 70 -1.30 -6.78 14.27
CA ARG A 70 -1.24 -5.39 13.80
C ARG A 70 -1.67 -4.41 14.90
N GLU A 71 -2.75 -4.72 15.61
CA GLU A 71 -3.32 -3.83 16.63
C GLU A 71 -2.49 -3.79 17.93
N SER A 72 -1.86 -4.90 18.30
CA SER A 72 -1.01 -5.02 19.50
C SER A 72 0.31 -4.24 19.41
N GLY A 73 0.62 -3.60 18.27
CA GLY A 73 1.87 -2.86 18.08
C GLY A 73 3.10 -3.76 17.98
N ALA A 74 2.95 -5.07 17.79
CA ALA A 74 4.07 -5.99 17.55
C ALA A 74 4.88 -5.58 16.31
N THR A 75 4.24 -4.94 15.33
CA THR A 75 4.88 -4.32 14.16
C THR A 75 5.87 -3.22 14.55
N GLN A 76 5.60 -2.45 15.61
CA GLN A 76 6.48 -1.43 16.18
C GLN A 76 7.73 -2.04 16.84
N LEU A 77 7.57 -3.21 17.48
CA LEU A 77 8.67 -4.00 18.05
C LEU A 77 9.55 -4.60 16.95
N LEU A 78 8.94 -5.16 15.90
CA LEU A 78 9.65 -5.64 14.71
C LEU A 78 10.49 -4.53 14.07
N ARG A 79 9.97 -3.29 13.97
CA ARG A 79 10.73 -2.12 13.47
C ARG A 79 12.04 -1.91 14.22
N ARG A 80 11.98 -1.88 15.56
CA ARG A 80 13.14 -1.55 16.42
C ARG A 80 14.18 -2.66 16.41
N TYR A 81 13.77 -3.91 16.49
CA TYR A 81 14.70 -5.03 16.62
C TYR A 81 15.23 -5.55 15.28
N LEU A 82 14.39 -5.60 14.24
CA LEU A 82 14.72 -6.33 13.02
C LEU A 82 15.27 -5.44 11.91
N VAL A 83 14.90 -4.16 11.81
CA VAL A 83 15.42 -3.27 10.75
C VAL A 83 16.57 -2.40 11.25
N GLY A 84 16.55 -1.98 12.53
CA GLY A 84 17.56 -1.08 13.10
C GLY A 84 17.73 0.22 12.30
N GLN A 85 18.96 0.75 12.24
CA GLN A 85 19.32 1.92 11.43
C GLN A 85 20.25 1.49 10.30
N PRO A 86 19.74 1.14 9.11
CA PRO A 86 20.57 0.69 8.01
C PRO A 86 21.43 1.85 7.49
N LYS A 87 22.72 1.60 7.28
CA LYS A 87 23.68 2.61 6.80
C LYS A 87 23.76 2.71 5.27
N SER A 88 23.22 1.72 4.56
CA SER A 88 23.15 1.69 3.09
C SER A 88 22.02 0.79 2.59
N GLN A 89 21.66 0.91 1.31
CA GLN A 89 20.62 0.07 0.67
C GLN A 89 20.92 -1.42 0.79
N ALA A 90 22.17 -1.83 0.56
CA ALA A 90 22.58 -3.23 0.71
C ALA A 90 22.43 -3.74 2.16
N HIS A 91 22.73 -2.89 3.15
CA HIS A 91 22.50 -3.22 4.56
C HIS A 91 20.99 -3.35 4.88
N ALA A 92 20.16 -2.48 4.34
CA ALA A 92 18.70 -2.56 4.51
C ALA A 92 18.16 -3.88 3.92
N ILE A 93 18.51 -4.20 2.68
CA ILE A 93 18.07 -5.43 1.99
C ILE A 93 18.55 -6.67 2.75
N ASN A 94 19.84 -6.75 3.12
CA ASN A 94 20.40 -7.91 3.83
C ASN A 94 19.71 -8.18 5.17
N ARG A 95 19.21 -7.13 5.84
CA ARG A 95 18.55 -7.27 7.13
C ARG A 95 17.06 -7.53 6.99
N ILE A 96 16.40 -6.91 6.01
CA ILE A 96 14.94 -7.00 5.83
C ILE A 96 14.53 -8.31 5.16
N LEU A 97 15.26 -8.79 4.13
CA LEU A 97 14.81 -9.96 3.37
C LEU A 97 14.66 -11.24 4.22
N PRO A 98 15.64 -11.65 5.06
CA PRO A 98 15.48 -12.86 5.85
C PRO A 98 14.29 -12.76 6.82
N VAL A 99 14.11 -11.58 7.42
CA VAL A 99 13.02 -11.32 8.34
C VAL A 99 11.67 -11.37 7.63
N THR A 100 11.59 -10.78 6.44
CA THR A 100 10.40 -10.81 5.60
C THR A 100 10.03 -12.24 5.25
N THR A 101 11.00 -13.06 4.83
CA THR A 101 10.78 -14.47 4.49
C THR A 101 10.29 -15.28 5.68
N VAL A 102 10.94 -15.15 6.86
CA VAL A 102 10.53 -15.88 8.06
C VAL A 102 9.14 -15.44 8.52
N LEU A 103 8.86 -14.14 8.53
CA LEU A 103 7.55 -13.63 8.92
C LEU A 103 6.46 -14.10 7.96
N SER A 104 6.74 -14.11 6.65
CA SER A 104 5.80 -14.54 5.62
C SER A 104 5.55 -16.05 5.61
N ALA A 105 6.44 -16.85 6.21
CA ALA A 105 6.19 -18.26 6.44
C ALA A 105 5.12 -18.52 7.51
N ILE A 106 4.71 -17.50 8.26
CA ILE A 106 3.68 -17.61 9.32
C ILE A 106 2.47 -16.73 8.99
N VAL A 107 2.72 -15.61 8.31
CA VAL A 107 1.74 -14.58 7.99
C VAL A 107 1.58 -14.47 6.48
N ASN A 108 0.34 -14.41 6.00
CA ASN A 108 0.06 -14.17 4.58
C ASN A 108 0.80 -12.95 4.02
N ASN A 109 1.17 -13.00 2.74
CA ASN A 109 2.08 -12.06 2.11
C ASN A 109 1.64 -10.58 2.20
N THR A 110 0.35 -10.29 1.98
CA THR A 110 -0.16 -8.91 1.88
C THR A 110 0.05 -8.07 3.15
N PRO A 111 -0.33 -8.53 4.36
CA PRO A 111 0.00 -7.85 5.61
C PRO A 111 1.50 -7.60 5.82
N VAL A 112 2.35 -8.56 5.46
CA VAL A 112 3.82 -8.46 5.62
C VAL A 112 4.35 -7.33 4.74
N VAL A 113 4.00 -7.31 3.45
CA VAL A 113 4.44 -6.25 2.53
C VAL A 113 3.93 -4.88 2.98
N ALA A 114 2.66 -4.76 3.39
CA ALA A 114 2.11 -3.51 3.88
C ALA A 114 2.84 -2.99 5.13
N MET A 115 3.18 -3.88 6.06
CA MET A 115 3.96 -3.56 7.26
C MET A 115 5.35 -3.06 6.88
N PHE A 116 6.06 -3.77 6.01
CA PHE A 116 7.40 -3.33 5.58
C PHE A 116 7.38 -2.07 4.73
N THR A 117 6.29 -1.80 4.00
CA THR A 117 6.17 -0.59 3.20
C THR A 117 6.27 0.66 4.06
N THR A 118 5.54 0.72 5.18
CA THR A 118 5.63 1.86 6.11
C THR A 118 6.98 1.95 6.81
N LEU A 119 7.62 0.81 7.10
CA LEU A 119 8.95 0.76 7.68
C LEU A 119 10.02 1.32 6.74
N VAL A 120 9.98 0.92 5.47
CA VAL A 120 10.98 1.32 4.47
C VAL A 120 10.78 2.76 4.03
N GLN A 121 9.55 3.30 4.00
CA GLN A 121 9.31 4.73 3.76
C GLN A 121 10.14 5.61 4.70
N GLY A 122 10.17 5.30 6.00
CA GLY A 122 10.97 6.06 6.96
C GLY A 122 12.49 5.94 6.76
N VAL A 123 12.96 4.79 6.24
CA VAL A 123 14.37 4.56 5.90
C VAL A 123 14.75 5.28 4.61
N SER A 124 13.88 5.21 3.61
CA SER A 124 14.02 5.85 2.30
C SER A 124 14.23 7.35 2.45
N LYS A 125 13.39 8.03 3.25
CA LYS A 125 13.54 9.47 3.56
C LYS A 125 14.86 9.82 4.24
N ARG A 126 15.30 8.99 5.20
CA ARG A 126 16.48 9.30 6.03
C ARG A 126 17.81 9.07 5.31
N TYR A 127 17.85 8.17 4.34
CA TYR A 127 19.09 7.75 3.67
C TYR A 127 19.07 8.01 2.15
N SER A 128 18.08 8.74 1.65
CA SER A 128 17.87 9.03 0.22
C SER A 128 17.92 7.78 -0.67
N ILE A 129 17.37 6.67 -0.18
CA ILE A 129 17.30 5.41 -0.91
C ILE A 129 15.92 5.30 -1.55
N ARG A 130 15.85 5.03 -2.86
CA ARG A 130 14.56 4.83 -3.55
C ARG A 130 13.77 3.68 -2.95
N LEU A 131 12.50 3.92 -2.68
CA LEU A 131 11.57 2.99 -2.05
C LEU A 131 11.31 1.77 -2.94
N SER A 132 11.15 1.97 -4.26
CA SER A 132 10.90 0.90 -5.25
C SER A 132 11.98 -0.19 -5.26
N SER A 133 13.25 0.19 -5.05
CA SER A 133 14.40 -0.73 -5.09
C SER A 133 14.46 -1.67 -3.89
N ILE A 134 13.71 -1.38 -2.83
CA ILE A 134 13.60 -2.21 -1.62
C ILE A 134 12.24 -2.93 -1.57
N LEU A 135 11.15 -2.26 -1.97
CA LEU A 135 9.79 -2.86 -1.92
C LEU A 135 9.65 -4.07 -2.83
N ILE A 136 10.24 -4.05 -4.03
CA ILE A 136 10.16 -5.20 -4.94
C ILE A 136 10.83 -6.44 -4.32
N PRO A 137 12.09 -6.36 -3.84
CA PRO A 137 12.71 -7.47 -3.11
C PRO A 137 11.89 -7.99 -1.92
N ILE A 138 11.28 -7.10 -1.14
CA ILE A 138 10.42 -7.48 -0.01
C ILE A 138 9.21 -8.28 -0.49
N SER A 139 8.55 -7.83 -1.57
CA SER A 139 7.41 -8.54 -2.15
C SER A 139 7.78 -9.97 -2.56
N TYR A 140 8.92 -10.15 -3.22
CA TYR A 140 9.39 -11.48 -3.62
C TYR A 140 9.83 -12.33 -2.42
N ALA A 141 10.54 -11.76 -1.45
CA ALA A 141 10.95 -12.47 -0.24
C ALA A 141 9.75 -12.92 0.60
N SER A 142 8.66 -12.16 0.60
CA SER A 142 7.39 -12.55 1.21
C SER A 142 6.78 -13.76 0.49
N ILE A 143 6.71 -13.74 -0.85
CA ILE A 143 6.23 -14.90 -1.63
C ILE A 143 7.07 -16.16 -1.35
N LEU A 144 8.40 -16.03 -1.33
CA LEU A 144 9.32 -17.13 -1.03
C LEU A 144 9.12 -17.68 0.37
N GLY A 145 8.85 -16.81 1.35
CA GLY A 145 8.54 -17.22 2.73
C GLY A 145 7.22 -17.98 2.82
N GLY A 146 6.17 -17.45 2.18
CA GLY A 146 4.85 -18.07 2.19
C GLY A 146 4.80 -19.47 1.57
N LEU A 147 5.75 -19.77 0.68
CA LEU A 147 5.89 -21.09 0.06
C LEU A 147 6.40 -22.17 1.03
N CYS A 148 7.11 -21.78 2.10
CA CYS A 148 7.74 -22.72 3.03
C CYS A 148 6.77 -23.44 3.98
N THR A 149 5.53 -22.97 4.14
CA THR A 149 4.57 -23.55 5.09
C THR A 149 3.18 -23.65 4.49
N LEU A 150 2.37 -24.53 5.07
CA LEU A 150 0.97 -24.67 4.68
C LEU A 150 0.16 -23.38 4.91
N ILE A 151 0.45 -22.66 6.00
CA ILE A 151 -0.28 -21.44 6.39
C ILE A 151 0.28 -20.15 5.75
N GLY A 152 1.44 -20.22 5.11
CA GLY A 152 2.12 -19.04 4.58
C GLY A 152 1.41 -18.38 3.40
N THR A 153 0.57 -19.12 2.68
CA THR A 153 -0.27 -18.58 1.60
C THR A 153 -1.61 -19.27 1.51
N SER A 154 -2.64 -18.50 1.15
CA SER A 154 -4.00 -18.99 0.93
C SER A 154 -4.06 -20.07 -0.15
N THR A 155 -3.16 -20.05 -1.14
CA THR A 155 -3.10 -21.07 -2.20
C THR A 155 -2.79 -22.45 -1.65
N ASN A 156 -1.89 -22.56 -0.66
CA ASN A 156 -1.51 -23.83 -0.05
C ASN A 156 -2.68 -24.43 0.73
N LEU A 157 -3.41 -23.59 1.48
CA LEU A 157 -4.62 -24.01 2.21
C LEU A 157 -5.76 -24.45 1.28
N VAL A 158 -5.92 -23.80 0.13
CA VAL A 158 -6.91 -24.21 -0.88
C VAL A 158 -6.54 -25.59 -1.45
N VAL A 159 -5.28 -25.80 -1.82
CA VAL A 159 -4.83 -27.10 -2.36
C VAL A 159 -4.97 -28.20 -1.31
N ASP A 160 -4.55 -27.96 -0.06
CA ASP A 160 -4.75 -28.89 1.05
C ASP A 160 -6.24 -29.22 1.27
N GLY A 161 -7.10 -28.20 1.21
CA GLY A 161 -8.55 -28.37 1.31
C GLY A 161 -9.12 -29.26 0.20
N LEU A 162 -8.59 -29.16 -1.03
CA LEU A 162 -8.99 -30.00 -2.17
C LEU A 162 -8.49 -31.45 -2.02
N VAL A 163 -7.25 -31.63 -1.55
CA VAL A 163 -6.67 -32.96 -1.28
C VAL A 163 -7.49 -33.69 -0.21
N LYS A 164 -7.79 -33.01 0.90
CA LYS A 164 -8.66 -33.57 1.97
C LYS A 164 -10.06 -33.91 1.49
N ALA A 165 -10.63 -33.09 0.60
CA ALA A 165 -11.95 -33.34 0.02
C ALA A 165 -12.00 -34.61 -0.86
N GLN A 166 -10.86 -35.08 -1.37
CA GLN A 166 -10.74 -36.35 -2.10
C GLN A 166 -10.51 -37.56 -1.17
N GLY A 167 -10.53 -37.37 0.16
CA GLY A 167 -10.28 -38.44 1.13
C GLY A 167 -8.80 -38.77 1.33
N LEU A 168 -7.89 -37.97 0.76
CA LEU A 168 -6.46 -38.10 0.99
C LEU A 168 -6.05 -37.40 2.30
N PRO A 169 -4.95 -37.85 2.95
CA PRO A 169 -4.38 -37.11 4.05
C PRO A 169 -3.93 -35.74 3.55
N GLY A 170 -4.26 -34.69 4.32
CA GLY A 170 -3.78 -33.35 4.03
C GLY A 170 -2.31 -33.17 4.37
N PHE A 171 -1.77 -32.04 3.95
CA PHE A 171 -0.39 -31.67 4.21
C PHE A 171 -0.17 -31.33 5.69
N THR A 172 1.00 -31.67 6.20
CA THR A 172 1.48 -31.14 7.48
C THR A 172 1.99 -29.71 7.32
N LEU A 173 2.12 -28.98 8.44
CA LEU A 173 2.50 -27.56 8.44
C LEU A 173 3.80 -27.27 7.67
N PHE A 174 4.79 -28.17 7.79
CA PHE A 174 6.14 -28.01 7.25
C PHE A 174 6.46 -28.97 6.10
N GLU A 175 5.47 -29.68 5.57
CA GLU A 175 5.70 -30.59 4.44
C GLU A 175 6.23 -29.85 3.21
N LEU A 176 5.70 -28.67 2.97
CA LEU A 176 6.12 -27.78 1.89
C LEU A 176 7.52 -27.20 2.13
N ALA A 177 8.03 -27.21 3.37
CA ALA A 177 9.34 -26.65 3.70
C ALA A 177 10.48 -27.42 3.03
N TYR A 178 10.32 -28.73 2.78
CA TYR A 178 11.32 -29.56 2.12
C TYR A 178 11.68 -29.03 0.71
N LEU A 179 10.68 -28.54 -0.03
CA LEU A 179 10.89 -27.87 -1.32
C LEU A 179 11.06 -26.37 -1.15
N GLY A 180 10.33 -25.77 -0.22
CA GLY A 180 10.25 -24.33 -0.07
C GLY A 180 11.51 -23.68 0.46
N ILE A 181 12.18 -24.30 1.43
CA ILE A 181 13.42 -23.74 1.99
C ILE A 181 14.52 -23.65 0.93
N PRO A 182 14.83 -24.71 0.15
CA PRO A 182 15.79 -24.61 -0.95
C PRO A 182 15.45 -23.51 -1.97
N ILE A 183 14.18 -23.42 -2.39
CA ILE A 183 13.72 -22.40 -3.34
C ILE A 183 13.87 -21.00 -2.74
N ALA A 184 13.49 -20.83 -1.47
CA ALA A 184 13.61 -19.56 -0.75
C ALA A 184 15.08 -19.13 -0.62
N ILE A 185 15.99 -20.05 -0.33
CA ILE A 185 17.43 -19.77 -0.27
C ILE A 185 17.93 -19.27 -1.64
N VAL A 186 17.65 -20.02 -2.73
CA VAL A 186 18.07 -19.63 -4.08
C VAL A 186 17.46 -18.28 -4.48
N GLY A 187 16.18 -18.07 -4.21
CA GLY A 187 15.48 -16.82 -4.48
C GLY A 187 16.05 -15.64 -3.66
N LEU A 188 16.37 -15.85 -2.39
CA LEU A 188 17.00 -14.83 -1.55
C LEU A 188 18.41 -14.46 -2.04
N LEU A 189 19.19 -15.44 -2.50
CA LEU A 189 20.49 -15.18 -3.13
C LEU A 189 20.31 -14.37 -4.42
N TYR A 190 19.34 -14.73 -5.25
CA TYR A 190 19.00 -13.97 -6.45
C TYR A 190 18.60 -12.51 -6.12
N LEU A 191 17.72 -12.32 -5.14
CA LEU A 191 17.27 -10.99 -4.71
C LEU A 191 18.40 -10.15 -4.11
N LYS A 192 19.39 -10.81 -3.50
CA LYS A 192 20.55 -10.14 -2.91
C LYS A 192 21.60 -9.74 -3.94
N PHE A 193 21.91 -10.63 -4.89
CA PHE A 193 23.07 -10.45 -5.78
C PHE A 193 22.68 -9.98 -7.19
N ILE A 194 21.58 -10.49 -7.73
CA ILE A 194 21.20 -10.27 -9.14
C ILE A 194 20.16 -9.16 -9.25
N ALA A 195 19.09 -9.21 -8.45
CA ALA A 195 18.00 -8.24 -8.53
C ALA A 195 18.45 -6.77 -8.44
N PRO A 196 19.40 -6.36 -7.58
CA PRO A 196 19.83 -4.95 -7.52
C PRO A 196 20.42 -4.42 -8.82
N HIS A 197 20.94 -5.30 -9.69
CA HIS A 197 21.48 -4.94 -11.00
C HIS A 197 20.42 -4.87 -12.10
N LEU A 198 19.32 -5.62 -11.96
CA LEU A 198 18.23 -5.65 -12.95
C LEU A 198 17.11 -4.66 -12.62
N LEU A 199 16.91 -4.34 -11.34
CA LEU A 199 15.81 -3.51 -10.91
C LEU A 199 15.99 -2.08 -11.44
N PRO A 200 15.04 -1.59 -12.27
CA PRO A 200 15.15 -0.27 -12.86
C PRO A 200 15.04 0.80 -11.77
N ASN A 201 15.85 1.84 -11.93
CA ASN A 201 15.82 3.02 -11.07
C ASN A 201 14.61 3.90 -11.40
N ARG A 202 13.43 3.49 -10.97
CA ARG A 202 12.17 4.23 -11.15
C ARG A 202 11.68 4.76 -9.81
N GLU A 203 11.18 5.98 -9.79
CA GLU A 203 10.42 6.50 -8.66
C GLU A 203 9.17 5.63 -8.46
N SER A 204 8.88 5.29 -7.22
CA SER A 204 7.65 4.58 -6.86
C SER A 204 6.45 5.53 -6.93
N ALA A 205 5.26 5.00 -7.22
CA ALA A 205 4.03 5.80 -7.17
C ALA A 205 3.83 6.45 -5.79
N ILE A 206 4.26 5.78 -4.71
CA ILE A 206 4.22 6.31 -3.34
C ILE A 206 5.12 7.54 -3.20
N GLU A 207 6.35 7.49 -3.71
CA GLU A 207 7.23 8.66 -3.73
C GLU A 207 6.61 9.78 -4.55
N GLN A 208 6.01 9.50 -5.71
CA GLN A 208 5.33 10.53 -6.50
C GLN A 208 4.15 11.17 -5.75
N PHE A 209 3.30 10.37 -5.10
CA PHE A 209 2.20 10.86 -4.28
C PHE A 209 2.68 11.65 -3.06
N GLU A 210 3.77 11.24 -2.42
CA GLU A 210 4.34 11.97 -1.30
C GLU A 210 5.00 13.27 -1.76
N HIS A 211 5.74 13.27 -2.86
CA HIS A 211 6.29 14.49 -3.44
C HIS A 211 5.17 15.48 -3.76
N VAL A 212 4.08 15.03 -4.40
CA VAL A 212 2.89 15.86 -4.64
C VAL A 212 2.32 16.43 -3.33
N ARG A 213 2.29 15.66 -2.24
CA ARG A 213 1.88 16.15 -0.91
C ARG A 213 2.91 17.06 -0.23
N GLU A 214 4.20 16.83 -0.42
CA GLU A 214 5.30 17.67 0.08
C GLU A 214 5.35 19.02 -0.66
N TYR A 215 4.82 19.06 -1.89
CA TYR A 215 4.58 20.27 -2.66
C TYR A 215 3.24 20.95 -2.34
N MET A 216 2.48 20.46 -1.35
CA MET A 216 1.22 21.06 -0.90
C MET A 216 1.40 21.74 0.46
N VAL A 217 1.24 23.06 0.49
CA VAL A 217 1.36 23.86 1.72
C VAL A 217 0.02 24.40 2.15
N GLU A 218 -0.29 24.19 3.43
CA GLU A 218 -1.51 24.67 4.07
C GLU A 218 -1.22 25.94 4.88
N MET A 219 -1.90 27.02 4.50
CA MET A 219 -1.86 28.30 5.21
C MET A 219 -3.23 28.63 5.77
N VAL A 220 -3.28 29.19 6.97
CA VAL A 220 -4.50 29.65 7.62
C VAL A 220 -4.51 31.18 7.63
N ILE A 221 -5.66 31.78 7.30
CA ILE A 221 -5.86 33.21 7.43
C ILE A 221 -6.09 33.56 8.90
N GLN A 222 -5.22 34.39 9.46
CA GLN A 222 -5.34 34.81 10.86
C GLN A 222 -6.51 35.77 11.09
N ALA A 223 -7.04 35.73 12.32
CA ALA A 223 -7.93 36.75 12.85
C ALA A 223 -7.31 38.15 12.70
N ASN A 224 -8.06 39.09 12.12
CA ASN A 224 -7.62 40.46 11.78
C ASN A 224 -6.57 40.58 10.66
N SER A 225 -6.40 39.57 9.82
CA SER A 225 -5.57 39.67 8.62
C SER A 225 -6.15 40.66 7.61
N GLU A 226 -5.29 41.44 6.94
CA GLU A 226 -5.70 42.32 5.83
C GLU A 226 -6.26 41.57 4.61
N LEU A 227 -6.06 40.25 4.58
CA LEU A 227 -6.57 39.36 3.54
C LEU A 227 -8.06 39.04 3.72
N VAL A 228 -8.59 39.21 4.93
CA VAL A 228 -10.01 38.99 5.24
C VAL A 228 -10.87 39.94 4.40
N LYS A 229 -11.92 39.42 3.76
CA LYS A 229 -12.82 40.11 2.82
C LYS A 229 -12.18 40.59 1.52
N ARG A 230 -10.91 40.28 1.23
CA ARG A 230 -10.33 40.48 -0.10
C ARG A 230 -10.65 39.29 -1.00
N SER A 231 -10.73 39.53 -2.31
CA SER A 231 -10.77 38.44 -3.27
C SER A 231 -9.39 37.78 -3.37
N ILE A 232 -9.34 36.51 -3.79
CA ILE A 232 -8.08 35.78 -4.03
C ILE A 232 -7.14 36.55 -4.97
N GLN A 233 -7.71 37.20 -6.00
CA GLN A 233 -6.96 38.01 -6.95
C GLN A 233 -6.41 39.29 -6.30
N ASP A 234 -7.22 40.01 -5.53
CA ASP A 234 -6.81 41.25 -4.84
C ASP A 234 -5.81 40.98 -3.71
N ALA A 235 -5.89 39.78 -3.11
CA ALA A 235 -4.95 39.27 -2.13
C ALA A 235 -3.61 38.80 -2.76
N GLY A 236 -3.50 38.80 -4.09
CA GLY A 236 -2.29 38.36 -4.80
C GLY A 236 -2.05 36.84 -4.76
N LEU A 237 -2.96 36.06 -4.19
CA LEU A 237 -2.80 34.62 -3.97
C LEU A 237 -3.02 33.77 -5.24
N ARG A 238 -3.40 34.43 -6.35
CA ARG A 238 -3.60 33.81 -7.68
C ARG A 238 -2.29 33.69 -8.48
N ASN A 239 -1.38 34.65 -8.33
CA ASN A 239 -0.25 34.87 -9.23
C ASN A 239 1.10 34.73 -8.50
N LEU A 240 1.20 33.76 -7.60
CA LEU A 240 2.44 33.51 -6.87
C LEU A 240 3.43 32.75 -7.77
N PRO A 241 4.70 33.19 -7.89
CA PRO A 241 5.66 32.53 -8.75
C PRO A 241 6.01 31.14 -8.20
N GLY A 242 5.56 30.11 -8.91
CA GLY A 242 5.80 28.71 -8.55
C GLY A 242 4.83 28.12 -7.53
N LEU A 243 3.76 28.85 -7.17
CA LEU A 243 2.71 28.39 -6.25
C LEU A 243 1.31 28.64 -6.82
N TYR A 244 0.42 27.69 -6.63
CA TYR A 244 -0.96 27.75 -7.10
C TYR A 244 -1.92 27.42 -5.96
N LEU A 245 -2.86 28.32 -5.67
CA LEU A 245 -3.95 28.01 -4.75
C LEU A 245 -4.89 26.99 -5.40
N VAL A 246 -4.96 25.79 -4.81
CA VAL A 246 -5.74 24.66 -5.33
C VAL A 246 -7.10 24.61 -4.68
N GLU A 247 -7.16 24.76 -3.36
CA GLU A 247 -8.38 24.57 -2.58
C GLU A 247 -8.46 25.57 -1.42
N ILE A 248 -9.69 25.89 -1.02
CA ILE A 248 -10.00 26.56 0.24
C ILE A 248 -10.90 25.64 1.05
N GLU A 249 -10.52 25.36 2.29
CA GLU A 249 -11.37 24.70 3.25
C GLU A 249 -11.93 25.75 4.22
N ARG A 250 -13.26 25.83 4.29
CA ARG A 250 -14.00 26.75 5.17
C ARG A 250 -15.03 25.96 5.95
N GLU A 251 -14.91 25.97 7.28
CA GLU A 251 -15.85 25.30 8.19
C GLU A 251 -16.14 23.82 7.80
N GLY A 252 -15.13 23.11 7.30
CA GLY A 252 -15.24 21.71 6.86
C GLY A 252 -15.81 21.50 5.46
N GLN A 253 -16.08 22.57 4.70
CA GLN A 253 -16.43 22.50 3.28
C GLN A 253 -15.22 22.80 2.40
N ILE A 254 -14.96 21.93 1.42
CA ILE A 254 -13.85 22.06 0.46
C ILE A 254 -14.34 22.77 -0.81
N LEU A 255 -13.68 23.87 -1.15
CA LEU A 255 -13.89 24.66 -2.36
C LEU A 255 -12.73 24.41 -3.34
N SER A 256 -12.80 23.35 -4.15
CA SER A 256 -11.75 22.96 -5.11
C SER A 256 -11.76 23.76 -6.43
N ALA A 257 -12.80 24.56 -6.68
CA ALA A 257 -12.95 25.38 -7.89
C ALA A 257 -12.86 26.89 -7.56
N VAL A 258 -11.73 27.29 -6.97
CA VAL A 258 -11.54 28.65 -6.47
C VAL A 258 -11.48 29.66 -7.62
N ARG A 259 -12.47 30.55 -7.68
CA ARG A 259 -12.54 31.62 -8.69
C ARG A 259 -11.66 32.80 -8.24
N PRO A 260 -11.10 33.60 -9.15
CA PRO A 260 -10.29 34.77 -8.76
C PRO A 260 -11.04 35.74 -7.85
N ARG A 261 -12.37 35.81 -8.01
CA ARG A 261 -13.29 36.66 -7.26
C ARG A 261 -13.80 36.04 -5.96
N THR A 262 -13.41 34.82 -5.61
CA THR A 262 -13.80 34.22 -4.34
C THR A 262 -13.23 35.05 -3.20
N VAL A 263 -14.07 35.42 -2.24
CA VAL A 263 -13.73 36.29 -1.11
C VAL A 263 -13.23 35.43 0.05
N LEU A 264 -12.07 35.80 0.58
CA LEU A 264 -11.41 35.14 1.70
C LEU A 264 -12.06 35.54 3.02
N ASP A 265 -12.15 34.58 3.95
CA ASP A 265 -12.69 34.81 5.29
C ASP A 265 -11.67 34.44 6.37
N GLU A 266 -11.92 34.93 7.58
CA GLU A 266 -11.12 34.56 8.74
C GLU A 266 -11.20 33.04 8.98
N GLY A 267 -10.06 32.42 9.28
CA GLY A 267 -10.00 30.98 9.54
C GLY A 267 -10.03 30.10 8.28
N ASP A 268 -10.11 30.68 7.08
CA ASP A 268 -9.96 29.93 5.83
C ASP A 268 -8.61 29.20 5.81
N ARG A 269 -8.65 27.92 5.46
CA ARG A 269 -7.48 27.09 5.25
C ARG A 269 -7.22 26.96 3.76
N LEU A 270 -6.15 27.60 3.31
CA LEU A 270 -5.73 27.71 1.92
C LEU A 270 -4.69 26.63 1.62
N VAL A 271 -4.93 25.85 0.57
CA VAL A 271 -4.01 24.79 0.14
C VAL A 271 -3.33 25.19 -1.16
N PHE A 272 -2.00 25.33 -1.11
CA PHE A 272 -1.18 25.75 -2.25
C PHE A 272 -0.33 24.59 -2.79
N ALA A 273 -0.34 24.34 -4.10
CA ALA A 273 0.58 23.44 -4.79
C ALA A 273 1.77 24.20 -5.38
N GLY A 274 3.00 23.77 -5.13
CA GLY A 274 4.20 24.37 -5.70
C GLY A 274 5.52 23.89 -5.11
N SER A 275 6.64 24.47 -5.54
CA SER A 275 7.95 24.00 -5.09
C SER A 275 8.26 24.47 -3.64
N PRO A 276 9.03 23.69 -2.86
CA PRO A 276 9.32 24.00 -1.45
C PRO A 276 10.09 25.31 -1.27
N GLU A 277 10.86 25.71 -2.29
CA GLU A 277 11.61 26.96 -2.29
C GLU A 277 10.69 28.19 -2.33
N SER A 278 9.56 28.12 -3.05
CA SER A 278 8.57 29.19 -3.13
C SER A 278 7.72 29.34 -1.85
N VAL A 279 7.73 28.35 -0.96
CA VAL A 279 6.98 28.38 0.32
C VAL A 279 7.45 29.51 1.24
N LEU A 280 8.71 29.93 1.11
CA LEU A 280 9.25 31.09 1.85
C LEU A 280 8.53 32.39 1.47
N GLU A 281 8.01 32.51 0.25
CA GLU A 281 7.30 33.70 -0.19
C GLU A 281 5.93 33.82 0.48
N LEU A 282 5.23 32.70 0.71
CA LEU A 282 3.97 32.69 1.45
C LEU A 282 4.14 33.19 2.88
N ARG A 283 5.29 32.94 3.51
CA ARG A 283 5.59 33.42 4.88
C ARG A 283 5.77 34.93 4.95
N ASN A 284 6.10 35.58 3.83
CA ASN A 284 6.29 37.03 3.77
C ASN A 284 4.95 37.77 3.57
N ILE A 285 3.87 37.05 3.26
CA ILE A 285 2.53 37.60 3.16
C ILE A 285 1.96 37.78 4.57
N HIS A 286 1.67 39.02 4.94
CA HIS A 286 1.18 39.35 6.27
C HIS A 286 -0.24 38.79 6.47
N GLY A 287 -0.43 38.07 7.59
CA GLY A 287 -1.71 37.48 7.96
C GLY A 287 -1.98 36.07 7.40
N LEU A 288 -1.02 35.46 6.71
CA LEU A 288 -0.98 34.01 6.46
C LEU A 288 -0.04 33.32 7.44
N VAL A 289 -0.51 32.21 8.03
CA VAL A 289 0.30 31.41 8.95
C VAL A 289 0.20 29.94 8.60
N LEU A 290 1.33 29.23 8.68
CA LEU A 290 1.39 27.79 8.50
C LEU A 290 0.44 27.08 9.48
N ALA A 291 -0.41 26.21 8.95
CA ALA A 291 -1.27 25.36 9.76
C ALA A 291 -0.43 24.48 10.71
N ASP A 292 -0.91 24.28 11.94
CA ASP A 292 -0.15 23.61 13.00
C ASP A 292 0.31 22.17 12.63
N ASP A 293 -0.45 21.44 11.82
CA ASP A 293 -0.10 20.09 11.34
C ASP A 293 1.09 20.07 10.36
N GLN A 294 1.40 21.19 9.70
CA GLN A 294 2.52 21.30 8.75
C GLN A 294 3.77 21.96 9.33
N ARG A 295 3.66 22.69 10.45
CA ARG A 295 4.82 23.32 11.13
C ARG A 295 5.91 22.30 11.47
N PHE A 296 5.52 21.10 11.92
CA PHE A 296 6.46 20.01 12.23
C PHE A 296 7.18 19.40 11.02
N LYS A 297 6.59 19.42 9.82
CA LYS A 297 7.20 18.85 8.61
C LYS A 297 8.28 19.75 8.00
N LEU A 298 8.11 21.06 8.09
CA LEU A 298 9.04 22.05 7.52
C LEU A 298 10.19 22.43 8.47
N GLU A 299 10.00 22.35 9.79
CA GLU A 299 11.10 22.55 10.74
C GLU A 299 12.14 21.43 10.72
N GLY A 300 11.75 20.21 10.34
CA GLY A 300 12.64 19.04 10.25
C GLY A 300 13.74 19.13 9.18
N ASN A 301 13.68 20.10 8.27
CA ASN A 301 14.65 20.25 7.17
C ASN A 301 15.68 21.37 7.40
N ARG A 302 15.68 22.01 8.58
CA ARG A 302 16.58 23.14 8.91
C ARG A 302 17.89 22.73 9.59
N SER A 303 18.11 21.46 9.94
CA SER A 303 19.29 21.05 10.73
C SER A 303 20.58 20.80 9.94
N ASP A 304 20.55 20.72 8.61
CA ASP A 304 21.73 20.31 7.81
C ASP A 304 22.49 21.45 7.12
N ARG A 305 22.33 22.68 7.60
CA ARG A 305 23.27 23.78 7.27
C ARG A 305 23.88 24.35 8.53
N ARG A 306 24.93 23.69 9.02
CA ARG A 306 25.98 24.38 9.78
C ARG A 306 27.19 24.55 8.86
N LEU A 307 27.66 25.80 8.86
CA LEU A 307 28.82 26.36 8.19
C LEU A 307 30.09 25.52 8.38
#